data_AF-A0A6V7L0N5-F1
#
_entry.id   AF-A0A6V7L0N5-F1
#
_cell.length_a   1.000
_cell.length_b   1.000
_cell.length_c   1.000
_cell.angle_alpha   90.00
_cell.angle_beta   90.00
_cell.angle_gamma   90.00
#
_symmetry.space_group_name_H-M   'P 1'
#
loop_
_entity.id
_entity.type
_entity.pdbx_description
1 polymer ?
#
loop_
_entity_poly.entity_id
_entity_poly.type
_entity_poly.pdbx_seq_one_letter_code
_entity_poly.pdbx_strand_id
1 'polypeptide(L)'
;LEQLLKADSAALKSDKMLLDEIQREINVIKPKPSYTNIDDSVLNSAYDSCCWSNAEFSRPYSGKSSEEDERLRKLIEERDTLLKTGSYSIDDLVIIQLNSEIRSLLMT
;
A
#
# COMPACT_ATOMS: atom_id res chain seq x y z
N LEU A 1 19.96 3.35 45.69
CA LEU A 1 18.55 3.48 45.30
C LEU A 1 18.23 4.87 44.75
N GLU A 2 18.48 5.95 45.52
CA GLU A 2 18.17 7.33 45.07
C GLU A 2 18.96 7.78 43.83
N GLN A 3 20.24 7.42 43.71
CA GLN A 3 21.05 7.73 42.53
C GLN A 3 20.57 6.96 41.28
N LEU A 4 20.09 5.73 41.45
CA LEU A 4 19.53 4.92 40.37
C LEU A 4 18.24 5.55 39.84
N LEU A 5 17.34 5.96 40.74
CA LEU A 5 16.10 6.68 40.38
C LEU A 5 16.37 8.00 39.66
N LYS A 6 17.43 8.74 40.05
CA LYS A 6 17.84 9.97 39.37
C LYS A 6 18.38 9.69 37.97
N ALA A 7 19.18 8.65 37.81
CA ALA A 7 19.70 8.23 36.50
C ALA A 7 18.57 7.80 35.56
N ASP A 8 17.63 6.99 36.04
CA ASP A 8 16.44 6.56 35.27
C ASP A 8 15.58 7.75 34.88
N SER A 9 15.35 8.70 35.79
CA SER A 9 14.59 9.92 35.50
C SER A 9 15.27 10.78 34.43
N ALA A 10 16.60 10.85 34.44
CA ALA A 10 17.37 11.57 33.42
C ALA A 10 17.30 10.87 32.05
N ALA A 11 17.40 9.54 32.02
CA ALA A 11 17.25 8.74 30.82
C ALA A 11 15.85 8.92 30.21
N LEU A 12 14.78 8.77 31.00
CA LEU A 12 13.40 8.97 30.55
C LEU A 12 13.17 10.39 30.01
N LYS A 13 13.79 11.41 30.62
CA LYS A 13 13.72 12.79 30.12
C LYS A 13 14.43 12.94 28.77
N SER A 14 15.58 12.30 28.60
CA SER A 14 16.32 12.28 27.34
C SER A 14 15.49 11.62 26.23
N ASP A 15 14.92 10.45 26.51
CA ASP A 15 14.10 9.70 25.55
C ASP A 15 12.88 10.50 25.13
N LYS A 16 12.21 11.17 26.08
CA LYS A 16 11.09 12.07 25.79
C LYS A 16 11.48 13.19 24.83
N MET A 17 12.64 13.82 25.03
CA MET A 17 13.11 14.89 24.14
C MET A 17 13.40 14.37 22.72
N LEU A 18 13.97 13.16 22.60
CA LEU A 18 14.23 12.54 21.29
C LEU A 18 12.92 12.21 20.56
N LEU A 19 11.93 11.66 21.27
CA LEU A 19 10.61 11.38 20.70
C LEU A 19 9.89 12.66 20.24
N ASP A 20 9.99 13.75 21.00
CA ASP A 20 9.41 15.04 20.63
C ASP A 20 10.08 15.62 19.36
N GLU A 21 11.38 15.39 19.15
CA GLU A 21 12.07 15.80 17.93
C GLU A 21 11.62 14.96 16.71
N ILE A 22 11.57 13.63 16.85
CA ILE A 22 11.09 12.72 15.79
C ILE A 22 9.67 13.11 15.37
N GLN A 23 8.78 13.38 16.33
CA GLN A 23 7.41 13.79 16.03
C GLN A 23 7.36 15.11 15.25
N ARG A 24 8.28 16.03 15.52
CA ARG A 24 8.40 17.30 14.79
C ARG A 24 8.85 17.06 13.35
N GLU A 25 9.86 16.22 13.13
CA GLU A 25 10.32 15.85 11.80
C GLU A 25 9.20 15.18 10.99
N ILE A 26 8.46 14.25 11.61
CA ILE A 26 7.28 13.63 10.99
C ILE A 26 6.25 14.70 10.59
N ASN A 27 5.96 15.67 11.46
CA ASN A 27 4.99 16.72 11.18
C ASN A 27 5.42 17.68 10.04
N VAL A 28 6.73 17.84 9.82
CA VAL A 28 7.27 18.62 8.69
C VAL A 28 7.16 17.82 7.39
N ILE A 29 7.43 16.51 7.44
CA ILE A 29 7.42 15.64 6.26
C ILE A 29 6.00 15.30 5.83
N LYS A 30 5.06 15.13 6.77
CA LYS A 30 3.69 14.72 6.47
C LYS A 30 3.02 15.82 5.64
N PRO A 31 2.74 15.59 4.34
CA PRO A 31 2.03 16.56 3.54
C PRO A 31 0.69 16.82 4.21
N LYS A 32 0.33 18.10 4.42
CA LYS A 32 -1.04 18.46 4.77
C LYS A 32 -1.93 17.79 3.73
N PRO A 33 -2.90 16.94 4.11
CA PRO A 33 -3.86 16.44 3.14
C PRO A 33 -4.71 17.62 2.71
N SER A 34 -4.32 18.28 1.62
CA SER A 34 -5.17 19.20 0.90
C SER A 34 -6.22 18.35 0.19
N TYR A 35 -7.24 17.95 0.92
CA TYR A 35 -8.47 17.43 0.36
C TYR A 35 -9.12 18.55 -0.46
N THR A 36 -8.77 18.63 -1.74
CA THR A 36 -9.70 19.15 -2.74
C THR A 36 -10.56 17.97 -3.16
N ASN A 37 -11.83 18.03 -2.74
CA ASN A 37 -12.93 17.18 -3.21
C ASN A 37 -12.72 16.78 -4.67
N ILE A 38 -12.45 15.50 -4.93
CA ILE A 38 -12.72 14.89 -6.22
C ILE A 38 -14.00 14.11 -5.99
N ASP A 39 -15.06 14.55 -6.65
CA ASP A 39 -16.40 14.01 -6.54
C ASP A 39 -16.43 12.48 -6.72
N ASP A 40 -16.93 11.79 -5.71
CA ASP A 40 -17.10 10.34 -5.56
C ASP A 40 -18.13 9.70 -6.53
N SER A 41 -18.39 10.30 -7.69
CA SER A 41 -19.50 9.88 -8.56
C SER A 41 -19.16 8.81 -9.60
N VAL A 42 -17.92 8.31 -9.70
CA VAL A 42 -17.52 7.45 -10.86
C VAL A 42 -17.01 6.05 -10.48
N LEU A 43 -16.85 5.71 -9.20
CA LEU A 43 -16.22 4.44 -8.79
C LEU A 43 -17.17 3.33 -8.30
N ASN A 44 -18.49 3.48 -8.43
CA ASN A 44 -19.49 2.50 -7.95
C ASN A 44 -20.21 1.71 -9.07
N SER A 45 -19.48 1.17 -10.06
CA SER A 45 -20.12 0.35 -11.12
C SER A 45 -19.38 -0.93 -11.53
N ALA A 46 -18.52 -1.50 -10.69
CA ALA A 46 -17.82 -2.74 -11.07
C ALA A 46 -17.62 -3.77 -9.95
N TYR A 47 -18.37 -3.69 -8.84
CA TYR A 47 -18.39 -4.75 -7.81
C TYR A 47 -19.53 -5.76 -8.02
N ASP A 48 -19.89 -6.09 -9.26
CA ASP A 48 -20.78 -7.23 -9.50
C ASP A 48 -20.16 -8.12 -10.58
N SER A 49 -19.48 -9.17 -10.11
CA SER A 49 -19.54 -10.53 -10.66
C SER A 49 -18.22 -11.29 -10.40
N CYS A 50 -17.92 -11.58 -9.13
CA CYS A 50 -16.99 -12.66 -8.79
C CYS A 50 -17.74 -14.00 -8.84
N CYS A 51 -18.06 -14.48 -10.04
CA CYS A 51 -18.64 -15.81 -10.26
C CYS A 51 -18.17 -16.41 -11.59
N TRP A 52 -16.90 -16.80 -11.72
CA TRP A 52 -16.50 -17.72 -12.77
C TRP A 52 -15.76 -18.92 -12.18
N SER A 53 -16.59 -19.87 -11.81
CA SER A 53 -16.35 -21.28 -11.53
C SER A 53 -15.50 -21.94 -12.62
N ASN A 54 -14.69 -22.92 -12.20
CA ASN A 54 -14.12 -24.05 -12.95
C ASN A 54 -14.47 -24.15 -14.45
N ALA A 55 -13.45 -24.06 -15.30
CA ALA A 55 -13.48 -24.71 -16.60
C ALA A 55 -12.08 -25.23 -16.96
N GLU A 56 -11.91 -26.53 -16.81
CA GLU A 56 -10.94 -27.32 -17.57
C GLU A 56 -11.13 -27.00 -19.07
N PHE A 57 -10.15 -26.35 -19.69
CA PHE A 57 -10.01 -26.36 -21.14
C PHE A 57 -8.55 -26.51 -21.51
N SER A 58 -8.21 -27.75 -21.85
CA SER A 58 -7.09 -28.07 -22.73
C SER A 58 -7.24 -27.28 -24.04
N ARG A 59 -6.41 -26.26 -24.25
CA ARG A 59 -6.13 -25.73 -25.59
C ARG A 59 -4.65 -25.37 -25.71
N PRO A 60 -3.92 -25.88 -26.71
CA PRO A 60 -2.49 -25.70 -26.80
C PRO A 60 -2.15 -24.54 -27.75
N TYR A 61 -2.43 -23.28 -27.41
CA TYR A 61 -1.94 -22.15 -28.21
C TYR A 61 -1.77 -20.88 -27.36
N SER A 62 -0.58 -20.26 -27.49
CA SER A 62 -0.13 -18.98 -26.92
C SER A 62 0.46 -19.04 -25.50
N GLY A 63 1.69 -19.55 -25.39
CA GLY A 63 2.48 -19.48 -24.15
C GLY A 63 2.87 -18.08 -23.69
N LYS A 64 2.62 -17.02 -24.49
CA LYS A 64 2.92 -15.63 -24.13
C LYS A 64 1.80 -14.97 -23.31
N SER A 65 0.55 -15.15 -23.74
CA SER A 65 -0.63 -14.62 -23.04
C SER A 65 -0.75 -15.16 -21.62
N SER A 66 -0.45 -16.45 -21.43
CA SER A 66 -0.53 -17.07 -20.10
C SER A 66 0.50 -16.51 -19.11
N GLU A 67 1.67 -16.07 -19.58
CA GLU A 67 2.72 -15.54 -18.70
C GLU A 67 2.42 -14.10 -18.30
N GLU A 68 1.90 -13.29 -19.23
CA GLU A 68 1.45 -11.93 -18.97
C GLU A 68 0.25 -11.91 -18.02
N ASP A 69 -0.72 -12.81 -18.20
CA ASP A 69 -1.88 -12.98 -17.31
C ASP A 69 -1.46 -13.42 -15.90
N GLU A 70 -0.49 -14.33 -15.80
CA GLU A 70 0.03 -14.78 -14.51
C GLU A 70 0.80 -13.68 -13.78
N ARG A 71 1.59 -12.91 -14.53
CA ARG A 71 2.30 -11.74 -14.00
C ARG A 71 1.31 -10.67 -13.51
N LEU A 72 0.26 -10.41 -14.29
CA LEU A 72 -0.79 -9.46 -13.93
C LEU A 72 -1.49 -9.88 -12.62
N ARG A 73 -1.84 -11.16 -12.47
CA ARG A 73 -2.40 -11.71 -11.23
C ARG A 73 -1.51 -11.45 -10.03
N LYS A 74 -0.21 -11.76 -10.13
CA LYS A 74 0.75 -11.57 -9.04
C LYS A 74 0.87 -10.11 -8.61
N LEU A 75 0.91 -9.17 -9.56
CA LEU A 75 0.97 -7.75 -9.26
C LEU A 75 -0.29 -7.25 -8.52
N ILE A 76 -1.47 -7.75 -8.90
CA ILE A 76 -2.73 -7.43 -8.23
C ILE A 76 -2.73 -8.00 -6.79
N GLU A 77 -2.35 -9.27 -6.63
CA GLU A 77 -2.28 -9.92 -5.31
C GLU A 77 -1.28 -9.24 -4.37
N GLU A 78 -0.11 -8.84 -4.88
CA GLU A 78 0.90 -8.11 -4.12
C GLU A 78 0.36 -6.77 -3.63
N ARG A 79 -0.22 -5.96 -4.53
CA ARG A 79 -0.83 -4.68 -4.18
C ARG A 79 -1.91 -4.86 -3.10
N ASP A 80 -2.80 -5.82 -3.28
CA ASP A 80 -3.90 -6.07 -2.35
C ASP A 80 -3.39 -6.54 -1.00
N THR A 81 -2.33 -7.35 -0.97
CA THR A 81 -1.66 -7.77 0.26
C THR A 81 -1.07 -6.58 1.00
N LEU A 82 -0.35 -5.70 0.30
CA LEU A 82 0.24 -4.49 0.90
C LEU A 82 -0.84 -3.57 1.48
N LEU A 83 -1.90 -3.28 0.73
CA LEU A 83 -3.00 -2.43 1.19
C LEU A 83 -3.75 -3.06 2.39
N LYS A 84 -3.94 -4.38 2.39
CA LYS A 84 -4.60 -5.10 3.48
C LYS A 84 -3.87 -4.98 4.82
N THR A 85 -2.55 -4.75 4.81
CA THR A 85 -1.80 -4.50 6.04
C THR A 85 -2.16 -3.19 6.73
N GLY A 86 -2.77 -2.23 6.00
CA GLY A 86 -3.02 -0.87 6.47
C GLY A 86 -1.75 -0.02 6.67
N SER A 87 -0.57 -0.57 6.37
CA SER A 87 0.71 0.15 6.43
C SER A 87 1.04 0.90 5.14
N TYR A 88 0.30 0.58 4.06
CA TYR A 88 0.45 1.20 2.75
C TYR A 88 -0.86 1.88 2.32
N SER A 89 -0.73 3.05 1.72
CA SER A 89 -1.81 3.84 1.12
C SER A 89 -1.69 3.85 -0.41
N ILE A 90 -2.78 4.24 -1.08
CA ILE A 90 -2.82 4.37 -2.54
C ILE A 90 -1.82 5.41 -3.08
N ASP A 91 -1.40 6.33 -2.22
CA ASP A 91 -0.44 7.40 -2.52
C ASP A 91 1.01 6.96 -2.33
N ASP A 92 1.26 5.78 -1.75
CA ASP A 92 2.62 5.31 -1.54
C ASP A 92 3.26 4.93 -2.87
N LEU A 93 4.54 5.28 -3.01
CA LEU A 93 5.31 5.09 -4.23
C LEU A 93 5.29 3.64 -4.72
N VAL A 94 5.33 2.66 -3.80
CA VAL A 94 5.22 1.24 -4.13
C VAL A 94 3.87 0.87 -4.74
N ILE A 95 2.77 1.41 -4.22
CA ILE A 95 1.41 1.15 -4.74
C ILE A 95 1.21 1.84 -6.08
N ILE A 96 1.74 3.06 -6.23
CA ILE A 96 1.72 3.79 -7.51
C ILE A 96 2.46 3.02 -8.60
N GLN A 97 3.63 2.46 -8.28
CA GLN A 97 4.43 1.65 -9.23
C GLN A 97 3.68 0.39 -9.65
N LEU A 98 3.14 -0.38 -8.68
CA LEU A 98 2.34 -1.57 -8.97
C LEU A 98 1.14 -1.23 -9.87
N ASN A 99 0.42 -0.14 -9.58
CA ASN A 99 -0.69 0.32 -10.41
C ASN A 99 -0.26 0.77 -11.82
N SER A 100 0.95 1.31 -11.96
CA SER A 100 1.51 1.65 -13.28
C SER A 100 1.82 0.39 -14.09
N GLU A 101 2.42 -0.63 -13.48
CA GLU A 101 2.72 -1.89 -14.15
C GLU A 101 1.46 -2.66 -14.53
N ILE A 102 0.48 -2.75 -13.63
CA ILE A 102 -0.83 -3.37 -13.89
C ILE A 102 -1.50 -2.70 -15.11
N ARG A 103 -1.52 -1.37 -15.16
CA ARG A 103 -2.08 -0.64 -16.31
C ARG A 103 -1.29 -0.87 -17.59
N SER A 104 0.03 -0.95 -17.51
CA SER A 104 0.87 -1.24 -18.66
C SER A 104 0.57 -2.61 -19.26
N LEU A 105 0.25 -3.61 -18.44
CA LEU A 105 -0.11 -4.95 -18.91
C LEU A 105 -1.54 -5.05 -19.45
N LEU A 106 -2.47 -4.24 -18.92
CA LEU A 106 -3.85 -4.19 -19.38
C LEU A 106 -4.07 -3.38 -20.67
N MET A 107 -3.14 -2.47 -20.99
CA MET A 107 -3.21 -1.62 -22.19
C MET A 107 -2.35 -2.12 -23.35
N THR A 108 -1.79 -3.33 -23.23
CA THR A 108 -1.17 -4.10 -24.32
C THR A 108 -2.23 -4.81 -25.16
#